data_AF-A0A4T0R1F9-F1
#
_entry.id   AF-A0A4T0R1F9-F1
#
_cell.length_a   1.000
_cell.length_b   1.000
_cell.length_c   1.000
_cell.angle_alpha   90.00
_cell.angle_beta   90.00
_cell.angle_gamma   90.00
#
_symmetry.space_group_name_H-M   'P 1'
#
loop_
_entity.id
_entity.type
_entity.pdbx_description
1 polymer ?
#
loop_
_entity_poly.entity_id
_entity_poly.type
_entity_poly.pdbx_seq_one_letter_code
_entity_poly.pdbx_strand_id
1 'polypeptide(L)'
;MDSGERVEKDANNAPNEKQDDDIDHINDLWQEVYSSNLTTTEQLPTEVHRNCGLLSQVANSQQNYMNKLKENSLGYIQTKLEGQDASEFLRQISSNSADAQRLADERVSISTNLRDIINRNIKLIETSIENQQTELQMGVRPGTQPSHNEQLKKERDNRMRSRAAREEQERVENENNEDDERYCFCNQVSFGEMVGCDNGKKDWFHLACIGLTEAPSNEFICSFCQQQDSVQDGEQEKNEQEQDEQDENEVDEKA
;
A
#
# COMPACT_ATOMS: atom_id res chain seq x y z
N MET A 1 -71.52 -50.26 42.16
CA MET A 1 -72.51 -49.71 41.21
C MET A 1 -72.87 -48.34 41.75
N ASP A 2 -72.47 -47.21 41.21
CA ASP A 2 -71.66 -46.85 40.05
C ASP A 2 -71.16 -45.43 40.40
N SER A 3 -69.86 -45.21 40.33
CA SER A 3 -69.23 -43.97 40.76
C SER A 3 -69.47 -42.93 39.67
N GLY A 4 -70.26 -41.90 39.98
CA GLY A 4 -70.50 -40.78 39.08
C GLY A 4 -69.23 -39.96 38.85
N GLU A 5 -68.47 -40.32 37.83
CA GLU A 5 -67.32 -39.56 37.33
C GLU A 5 -67.83 -38.45 36.41
N ARG A 6 -67.98 -37.25 36.98
CA ARG A 6 -68.30 -36.03 36.25
C ARG A 6 -67.02 -35.58 35.54
N VAL A 7 -66.90 -35.92 34.26
CA VAL A 7 -65.85 -35.40 33.37
C VAL A 7 -65.96 -33.88 33.33
N GLU A 8 -65.06 -33.19 34.03
CA GLU A 8 -64.79 -31.77 33.81
C GLU A 8 -64.23 -31.64 32.40
N LYS A 9 -64.97 -30.93 31.53
CA LYS A 9 -64.45 -30.54 30.23
C LYS A 9 -63.47 -29.39 30.48
N ASP A 10 -62.19 -29.70 30.40
CA ASP A 10 -61.12 -28.70 30.33
C ASP A 10 -61.35 -27.79 29.13
N ALA A 11 -61.95 -26.63 29.40
CA ALA A 11 -62.26 -25.60 28.41
C ALA A 11 -61.08 -24.63 28.18
N ASN A 12 -59.82 -25.10 28.29
CA ASN A 12 -58.65 -24.22 28.26
C ASN A 12 -57.46 -24.82 27.49
N ASN A 13 -57.69 -25.31 26.27
CA ASN A 13 -56.58 -25.48 25.33
C ASN A 13 -57.03 -25.21 23.89
N ALA A 14 -57.40 -23.95 23.62
CA ALA A 14 -57.35 -23.45 22.25
C ALA A 14 -55.86 -23.30 21.89
N PRO A 15 -55.37 -23.88 20.78
CA PRO A 15 -53.99 -23.69 20.37
C PRO A 15 -53.75 -22.20 20.17
N ASN A 16 -52.59 -21.75 20.61
CA ASN A 16 -52.17 -20.36 20.61
C ASN A 16 -51.77 -19.91 19.19
N GLU A 17 -52.64 -20.14 18.20
CA GLU A 17 -52.37 -19.93 16.76
C GLU A 17 -51.94 -18.49 16.47
N LYS A 18 -52.43 -17.51 17.23
CA LYS A 18 -52.06 -16.10 17.05
C LYS A 18 -50.61 -15.77 17.44
N GLN A 19 -50.04 -16.46 18.43
CA GLN A 19 -48.63 -16.25 18.80
C GLN A 19 -47.69 -16.94 17.81
N ASP A 20 -48.11 -18.08 17.26
CA ASP A 20 -47.33 -18.82 16.24
C ASP A 20 -47.32 -18.06 14.90
N ASP A 21 -48.45 -17.49 14.47
CA ASP A 21 -48.55 -16.62 13.28
C ASP A 21 -47.65 -15.37 13.38
N ASP A 22 -47.53 -14.79 14.58
CA ASP A 22 -46.66 -13.63 14.84
C ASP A 22 -45.17 -14.01 14.78
N ILE A 23 -44.81 -15.22 15.25
CA ILE A 23 -43.42 -15.72 15.21
C ILE A 23 -43.00 -16.05 13.77
N ASP A 24 -43.88 -16.69 12.99
CA ASP A 24 -43.61 -17.01 11.59
C ASP A 24 -43.45 -15.73 10.76
N HIS A 25 -44.27 -14.71 11.00
CA HIS A 25 -44.12 -13.41 10.36
C HIS A 25 -42.79 -12.72 10.72
N ILE A 26 -42.37 -12.78 11.98
CA ILE A 26 -41.07 -12.26 12.42
C ILE A 26 -39.92 -13.00 11.74
N ASN A 27 -40.02 -14.32 11.61
CA ASN A 27 -39.02 -15.14 10.93
C ASN A 27 -38.92 -14.79 9.44
N ASP A 28 -40.03 -14.58 8.75
CA ASP A 28 -40.06 -14.18 7.34
C ASP A 28 -39.37 -12.82 7.12
N LEU A 29 -39.66 -11.84 7.98
CA LEU A 29 -38.99 -10.53 7.94
C LEU A 29 -37.48 -10.66 8.19
N TRP A 30 -37.09 -11.51 9.14
CA TRP A 30 -35.68 -11.81 9.38
C TRP A 30 -35.01 -12.48 8.18
N GLN A 31 -35.68 -13.40 7.50
CA GLN A 31 -35.15 -14.06 6.30
C GLN A 31 -34.99 -13.08 5.13
N GLU A 32 -35.90 -12.12 4.97
CA GLU A 32 -35.79 -11.06 3.97
C GLU A 32 -34.58 -10.15 4.25
N VAL A 33 -34.41 -9.69 5.49
CA VAL A 33 -33.24 -8.90 5.91
C VAL A 33 -31.94 -9.70 5.79
N TYR A 34 -31.97 -10.97 6.18
CA TYR A 34 -30.83 -11.87 6.12
C TYR A 34 -30.37 -12.13 4.69
N SER A 35 -31.30 -12.52 3.81
CA SER A 35 -31.01 -12.78 2.39
C SER A 35 -30.52 -11.53 1.67
N SER A 36 -31.06 -10.35 2.00
CA SER A 36 -30.59 -9.05 1.49
C SER A 36 -29.15 -8.70 1.92
N ASN A 37 -28.69 -9.23 3.07
CA ASN A 37 -27.36 -8.92 3.63
C ASN A 37 -26.44 -10.14 3.75
N LEU A 38 -26.73 -11.24 3.03
CA LEU A 38 -26.05 -12.54 3.16
C LEU A 38 -24.51 -12.44 3.01
N THR A 39 -24.05 -11.65 2.05
CA THR A 39 -22.61 -11.39 1.84
C THR A 39 -21.96 -10.77 3.08
N THR A 40 -22.64 -9.86 3.74
CA THR A 40 -22.10 -9.20 4.93
C THR A 40 -22.18 -10.06 6.18
N THR A 41 -23.25 -10.86 6.33
CA THR A 41 -23.48 -11.67 7.52
C THR A 41 -22.70 -12.99 7.52
N GLU A 42 -22.57 -13.66 6.37
CA GLU A 42 -21.89 -14.97 6.27
C GLU A 42 -20.50 -14.91 5.62
N GLN A 43 -20.34 -14.12 4.55
CA GLN A 43 -19.12 -14.17 3.73
C GLN A 43 -18.00 -13.30 4.33
N LEU A 44 -18.33 -12.09 4.80
CA LEU A 44 -17.36 -11.16 5.37
C LEU A 44 -16.53 -11.77 6.53
N PRO A 45 -17.11 -12.44 7.55
CA PRO A 45 -16.31 -13.04 8.61
C PRO A 45 -15.30 -14.06 8.10
N THR A 46 -15.68 -14.86 7.12
CA THR A 46 -14.82 -15.88 6.50
C THR A 46 -13.69 -15.24 5.70
N GLU A 47 -13.99 -14.20 4.92
CA GLU A 47 -12.99 -13.45 4.16
C GLU A 47 -12.00 -12.72 5.07
N VAL A 48 -12.48 -12.08 6.15
CA VAL A 48 -11.64 -11.41 7.14
C VAL A 48 -10.72 -12.42 7.81
N HIS A 49 -11.26 -13.55 8.27
CA HIS A 49 -10.47 -14.59 8.93
C HIS A 49 -9.36 -15.13 8.01
N ARG A 50 -9.69 -15.44 6.75
CA ARG A 50 -8.71 -15.91 5.76
C ARG A 50 -7.60 -14.88 5.52
N ASN A 51 -7.95 -13.61 5.32
CA ASN A 51 -6.98 -12.55 5.07
C ASN A 51 -6.08 -12.29 6.30
N CYS A 52 -6.64 -12.30 7.52
CA CYS A 52 -5.85 -12.18 8.74
C CYS A 52 -4.89 -13.36 8.94
N GLY A 53 -5.31 -14.57 8.58
CA GLY A 53 -4.46 -15.75 8.58
C GLY A 53 -3.27 -15.60 7.62
N LEU A 54 -3.53 -15.17 6.38
CA LEU A 54 -2.47 -14.88 5.40
C LEU A 54 -1.55 -13.76 5.87
N LEU A 55 -2.09 -12.65 6.39
CA LEU A 55 -1.31 -11.54 6.91
C LEU A 55 -0.36 -11.99 8.02
N SER A 56 -0.84 -12.84 8.93
CA SER A 56 -0.04 -13.42 10.01
C SER A 56 1.06 -14.34 9.48
N GLN A 57 0.76 -15.17 8.48
CA GLN A 57 1.74 -16.06 7.85
C GLN A 57 2.87 -15.26 7.18
N VAL A 58 2.52 -14.23 6.40
CA VAL A 58 3.50 -13.36 5.73
C VAL A 58 4.31 -12.57 6.77
N ALA A 59 3.68 -12.06 7.83
CA ALA A 59 4.37 -11.38 8.93
C ALA A 59 5.40 -12.28 9.63
N ASN A 60 5.04 -13.53 9.93
CA ASN A 60 5.97 -14.49 10.53
C ASN A 60 7.13 -14.81 9.59
N SER A 61 6.87 -14.97 8.29
CA SER A 61 7.92 -15.17 7.28
C SER A 61 8.87 -13.98 7.23
N GLN A 62 8.34 -12.75 7.17
CA GLN A 62 9.13 -11.52 7.18
C GLN A 62 10.01 -11.44 8.44
N GLN A 63 9.44 -11.74 9.61
CA GLN A 63 10.18 -11.72 10.87
C GLN A 63 11.36 -12.68 10.87
N ASN A 64 11.24 -13.85 10.23
CA ASN A 64 12.36 -14.80 10.11
C ASN A 64 13.51 -14.20 9.29
N TYR A 65 13.22 -13.48 8.20
CA TYR A 65 14.26 -12.77 7.43
C TYR A 65 14.88 -11.61 8.23
N MET A 66 14.09 -10.88 9.02
CA MET A 66 14.60 -9.85 9.92
C MET A 66 15.55 -10.43 11.00
N ASN A 67 15.25 -11.62 11.52
CA ASN A 67 16.13 -12.30 12.46
C ASN A 67 17.45 -12.74 11.79
N LYS A 68 17.39 -13.30 10.57
CA LYS A 68 18.58 -13.63 9.78
C LYS A 68 19.42 -12.40 9.45
N LEU A 69 18.79 -11.26 9.17
CA LEU A 69 19.50 -9.99 8.95
C LEU A 69 20.29 -9.58 10.18
N LYS A 70 19.69 -9.68 11.37
CA LYS A 70 20.37 -9.39 12.63
C LYS A 70 21.56 -10.33 12.85
N GLU A 71 21.38 -11.63 12.64
CA GLU A 71 22.44 -12.64 12.78
C GLU A 71 23.59 -12.37 11.81
N ASN A 72 23.29 -12.13 10.53
CA ASN A 72 24.31 -11.85 9.51
C ASN A 72 25.03 -10.53 9.76
N SER A 73 24.33 -9.51 10.28
CA SER A 73 24.94 -8.23 10.63
C SER A 73 25.94 -8.38 11.77
N LEU A 74 25.60 -9.17 12.79
CA LEU A 74 26.52 -9.49 13.89
C LEU A 74 27.72 -10.31 13.40
N GLY A 75 27.47 -11.32 12.57
CA GLY A 75 28.52 -12.13 11.95
C GLY A 75 29.50 -11.29 11.12
N TYR A 76 28.98 -10.37 10.29
CA TYR A 76 29.79 -9.43 9.52
C TYR A 76 30.73 -8.61 10.40
N ILE A 77 30.20 -7.99 11.47
CA ILE A 77 30.99 -7.17 12.39
C ILE A 77 32.09 -8.01 13.03
N GLN A 78 31.75 -9.20 13.52
CA GLN A 78 32.72 -10.08 14.19
C GLN A 78 33.83 -10.52 13.23
N THR A 79 33.50 -10.99 12.03
CA THR A 79 34.48 -11.40 11.02
C THR A 79 35.37 -10.23 10.58
N LYS A 80 34.82 -9.02 10.47
CA LYS A 80 35.61 -7.82 10.18
C LYS A 80 36.54 -7.41 11.32
N LEU A 81 36.14 -7.57 12.58
CA LEU A 81 37.03 -7.35 13.72
C LEU A 81 38.20 -8.33 13.75
N GLU A 82 37.99 -9.55 13.26
CA GLU A 82 39.03 -10.57 13.10
C GLU A 82 39.92 -10.36 11.86
N GLY A 83 39.66 -9.31 11.06
CA GLY A 83 40.43 -8.97 9.86
C GLY A 83 40.20 -9.91 8.67
N GLN A 84 39.13 -10.70 8.70
CA GLN A 84 38.81 -11.69 7.68
C GLN A 84 37.89 -11.12 6.58
N ASP A 85 37.77 -11.86 5.47
CA ASP A 85 36.78 -11.52 4.45
C ASP A 85 35.36 -11.78 4.96
N ALA A 86 34.48 -10.81 4.74
CA ALA A 86 33.07 -10.84 5.17
C ALA A 86 32.13 -10.53 4.00
N SER A 87 32.62 -10.67 2.76
CA SER A 87 31.85 -10.42 1.53
C SER A 87 30.57 -11.26 1.45
N GLU A 88 30.62 -12.51 1.90
CA GLU A 88 29.46 -13.41 1.92
C GLU A 88 28.35 -12.89 2.83
N PHE A 89 28.67 -12.34 4.01
CA PHE A 89 27.67 -11.74 4.89
C PHE A 89 26.98 -10.55 4.23
N LEU A 90 27.74 -9.68 3.52
CA LEU A 90 27.15 -8.55 2.79
C LEU A 90 26.18 -9.03 1.71
N ARG A 91 26.54 -10.07 0.95
CA ARG A 91 25.65 -10.67 -0.06
C ARG A 91 24.37 -11.19 0.57
N GLN A 92 24.47 -11.90 1.69
CA GLN A 92 23.31 -12.44 2.40
C GLN A 92 22.46 -11.35 3.05
N ILE A 93 23.06 -10.28 3.59
CA ILE A 93 22.33 -9.12 4.11
C ILE A 93 21.53 -8.45 2.99
N SER A 94 22.15 -8.21 1.83
CA SER A 94 21.46 -7.65 0.67
C SER A 94 20.30 -8.53 0.21
N SER A 95 20.53 -9.84 0.09
CA SER A 95 19.48 -10.80 -0.31
C SER A 95 18.33 -10.86 0.70
N ASN A 96 18.62 -11.02 2.00
CA ASN A 96 17.61 -11.15 3.04
C ASN A 96 16.82 -9.84 3.25
N SER A 97 17.44 -8.67 3.04
CA SER A 97 16.77 -7.38 3.16
C SER A 97 15.80 -7.14 2.00
N ALA A 98 16.19 -7.50 0.78
CA ALA A 98 15.29 -7.47 -0.37
C ALA A 98 14.07 -8.40 -0.17
N ASP A 99 14.28 -9.63 0.31
CA ASP A 99 13.19 -10.56 0.62
C ASP A 99 12.29 -10.06 1.76
N ALA A 100 12.88 -9.50 2.83
CA ALA A 100 12.11 -8.92 3.93
C ALA A 100 11.27 -7.71 3.49
N GLN A 101 11.78 -6.89 2.57
CA GLN A 101 11.04 -5.77 1.99
C GLN A 101 9.88 -6.26 1.11
N ARG A 102 10.13 -7.23 0.22
CA ARG A 102 9.05 -7.80 -0.63
C ARG A 102 7.90 -8.34 0.22
N LEU A 103 8.21 -9.07 1.30
CA LEU A 103 7.19 -9.58 2.22
C LEU A 103 6.49 -8.44 2.98
N ALA A 104 7.17 -7.32 3.27
CA ALA A 104 6.53 -6.14 3.84
C ALA A 104 5.49 -5.55 2.89
N ASP A 105 5.82 -5.43 1.61
CA ASP A 105 4.93 -4.89 0.58
C ASP A 105 3.71 -5.80 0.37
N GLU A 106 3.91 -7.13 0.38
CA GLU A 106 2.82 -8.12 0.37
C GLU A 106 1.87 -7.94 1.56
N ARG A 107 2.39 -7.67 2.77
CA ARG A 107 1.54 -7.39 3.95
C ARG A 107 0.71 -6.12 3.79
N VAL A 108 1.29 -5.07 3.21
CA VAL A 108 0.58 -3.81 2.92
C VAL A 108 -0.55 -4.08 1.93
N SER A 109 -0.28 -4.88 0.88
CA SER A 109 -1.28 -5.29 -0.10
C SER A 109 -2.44 -6.07 0.52
N ILE A 110 -2.16 -7.09 1.35
CA ILE A 110 -3.20 -7.87 2.06
C ILE A 110 -4.01 -6.97 3.00
N SER A 111 -3.35 -6.09 3.74
CA SER A 111 -4.02 -5.18 4.67
C SER A 111 -4.93 -4.19 3.95
N THR A 112 -4.49 -3.70 2.79
CA THR A 112 -5.28 -2.81 1.92
C THR A 112 -6.51 -3.54 1.38
N ASN A 113 -6.33 -4.78 0.89
CA ASN A 113 -7.43 -5.62 0.44
C ASN A 113 -8.48 -5.86 1.55
N LEU A 114 -8.01 -6.18 2.77
CA LEU A 114 -8.87 -6.39 3.93
C LEU A 114 -9.67 -5.14 4.27
N ARG A 115 -9.00 -3.98 4.29
CA ARG A 115 -9.65 -2.67 4.49
C ARG A 115 -10.73 -2.42 3.45
N ASP A 116 -10.47 -2.71 2.18
CA ASP A 116 -11.42 -2.48 1.09
C ASP A 116 -12.64 -3.40 1.19
N ILE A 117 -12.45 -4.67 1.55
CA ILE A 117 -13.55 -5.63 1.78
C ILE A 117 -14.45 -5.11 2.90
N ILE A 118 -13.87 -4.72 4.04
CA ILE A 118 -14.62 -4.21 5.20
C ILE A 118 -15.37 -2.94 4.82
N ASN A 119 -14.71 -1.98 4.16
CA ASN A 119 -15.32 -0.72 3.74
C ASN A 119 -16.47 -0.91 2.76
N ARG A 120 -16.37 -1.86 1.81
CA ARG A 120 -17.49 -2.18 0.91
C ARG A 120 -18.69 -2.72 1.68
N ASN A 121 -18.46 -3.62 2.63
CA ASN A 121 -19.54 -4.20 3.44
C ASN A 121 -20.19 -3.17 4.38
N ILE A 122 -19.41 -2.25 4.95
CA ILE A 122 -19.96 -1.10 5.72
C ILE A 122 -20.90 -0.29 4.83
N LYS A 123 -20.47 0.10 3.62
CA LYS A 123 -21.31 0.86 2.68
C LYS A 123 -22.59 0.13 2.28
N LEU A 124 -22.52 -1.19 2.11
CA LEU A 124 -23.70 -2.01 1.82
C LEU A 124 -24.71 -1.95 2.97
N ILE A 125 -24.26 -2.11 4.23
CA ILE A 125 -25.12 -1.99 5.41
C ILE A 125 -25.67 -0.57 5.53
N GLU A 126 -24.84 0.48 5.38
CA GLU A 126 -25.27 1.87 5.45
C GLU A 126 -26.38 2.16 4.43
N THR A 127 -26.22 1.70 3.19
CA THR A 127 -27.24 1.86 2.13
C THR A 127 -28.52 1.11 2.48
N SER A 128 -28.41 -0.10 3.03
CA SER A 128 -29.56 -0.91 3.46
C SER A 128 -30.35 -0.21 4.57
N ILE A 129 -29.65 0.34 5.57
CA ILE A 129 -30.23 1.12 6.66
C ILE A 129 -30.91 2.38 6.12
N GLU A 130 -30.26 3.14 5.24
CA GLU A 130 -30.83 4.35 4.65
C GLU A 130 -32.12 4.05 3.86
N ASN A 131 -32.16 2.94 3.12
CA ASN A 131 -33.35 2.51 2.39
C ASN A 131 -34.50 2.16 3.35
N GLN A 132 -34.23 1.37 4.39
CA GLN A 132 -35.23 1.03 5.40
C GLN A 132 -35.76 2.26 6.13
N GLN A 133 -34.88 3.20 6.49
CA GLN A 133 -35.28 4.47 7.10
C GLN A 133 -36.17 5.30 6.17
N THR A 134 -35.85 5.33 4.87
CA THR A 134 -36.65 6.03 3.86
C THR A 134 -38.04 5.39 3.70
N GLU A 135 -38.11 4.05 3.67
CA GLU A 135 -39.38 3.31 3.61
C GLU A 135 -40.29 3.61 4.81
N LEU A 136 -39.70 3.59 6.01
CA LEU A 136 -40.40 3.94 7.26
C LEU A 136 -40.86 5.41 7.25
N GLN A 137 -40.04 6.33 6.74
CA GLN A 137 -40.36 7.75 6.70
C GLN A 137 -41.47 8.09 5.70
N MET A 138 -41.53 7.42 4.55
CA MET A 138 -42.53 7.70 3.52
C MET A 138 -43.88 6.99 3.77
N GLY A 139 -43.98 6.10 4.76
CA GLY A 139 -45.20 5.33 5.04
C GLY A 139 -45.63 4.42 3.88
N VAL A 140 -44.65 3.99 3.09
CA VAL A 140 -44.89 3.30 1.82
C VAL A 140 -45.13 1.82 2.10
N ARG A 141 -46.27 1.31 1.60
CA ARG A 141 -46.56 -0.13 1.64
C ARG A 141 -45.46 -0.91 0.90
N PRO A 142 -45.09 -2.12 1.37
CA PRO A 142 -44.17 -2.99 0.66
C PRO A 142 -44.56 -3.12 -0.82
N GLY A 143 -43.60 -2.85 -1.73
CA GLY A 143 -43.78 -2.95 -3.18
C GLY A 143 -43.93 -1.64 -3.96
N THR A 144 -43.89 -0.46 -3.34
CA THR A 144 -43.98 0.83 -4.04
C THR A 144 -42.58 1.44 -4.24
N GLN A 145 -42.08 1.41 -5.47
CA GLN A 145 -40.79 2.00 -5.83
C GLN A 145 -40.86 3.54 -5.78
N PRO A 146 -39.77 4.23 -5.37
CA PRO A 146 -39.70 5.69 -5.43
C PRO A 146 -39.92 6.19 -6.87
N SER A 147 -40.49 7.38 -7.01
CA SER A 147 -40.75 7.99 -8.33
C SER A 147 -39.47 7.96 -9.18
N HIS A 148 -39.60 7.63 -10.46
CA HIS A 148 -38.50 7.63 -11.43
C HIS A 148 -37.67 8.93 -11.39
N ASN A 149 -38.30 10.07 -11.06
CA ASN A 149 -37.62 11.36 -10.94
C ASN A 149 -36.72 11.46 -9.68
N GLU A 150 -37.05 10.73 -8.62
CA GLU A 150 -36.28 10.67 -7.37
C GLU A 150 -35.13 9.67 -7.47
N GLN A 151 -35.32 8.55 -8.19
CA GLN A 151 -34.24 7.63 -8.56
C GLN A 151 -33.17 8.32 -9.41
N LEU A 152 -33.58 9.08 -10.43
CA LEU A 152 -32.64 9.86 -11.27
C LEU A 152 -31.86 10.90 -10.46
N LYS A 153 -32.49 11.49 -9.43
CA LYS A 153 -31.84 12.47 -8.55
C LYS A 153 -30.78 11.79 -7.68
N LYS A 154 -31.12 10.66 -7.04
CA LYS A 154 -30.15 9.84 -6.26
C LYS A 154 -28.99 9.34 -7.13
N GLU A 155 -29.25 8.86 -8.34
CA GLU A 155 -28.19 8.43 -9.27
C GLU A 155 -27.25 9.57 -9.65
N ARG A 156 -27.80 10.77 -9.92
CA ARG A 156 -26.99 11.95 -10.23
C ARG A 156 -26.13 12.38 -9.05
N ASP A 157 -26.70 12.38 -7.84
CA ASP A 157 -25.99 12.78 -6.63
C ASP A 157 -24.90 11.74 -6.27
N ASN A 158 -25.16 10.45 -6.50
CA ASN A 158 -24.16 9.39 -6.34
C ASN A 158 -23.01 9.51 -7.36
N ARG A 159 -23.33 9.79 -8.64
CA ARG A 159 -22.30 10.09 -9.66
C ARG A 159 -21.44 11.28 -9.29
N MET A 160 -22.03 12.35 -8.73
CA MET A 160 -21.26 13.51 -8.25
C MET A 160 -20.34 13.13 -7.08
N ARG A 161 -20.83 12.35 -6.10
CA ARG A 161 -20.00 11.86 -4.99
C ARG A 161 -18.85 10.97 -5.46
N SER A 162 -19.11 10.04 -6.38
CA SER A 162 -18.05 9.17 -6.94
C SER A 162 -17.00 9.97 -7.69
N ARG A 163 -17.40 11.03 -8.41
CA ARG A 163 -16.47 11.91 -9.13
C ARG A 163 -15.62 12.73 -8.16
N ALA A 164 -16.23 13.31 -7.13
CA ALA A 164 -15.51 14.05 -6.08
C ALA A 164 -14.54 13.15 -5.31
N ALA A 165 -14.93 11.91 -4.99
CA ALA A 165 -14.05 10.95 -4.33
C ALA A 165 -12.85 10.55 -5.19
N ARG A 166 -13.04 10.40 -6.50
CA ARG A 166 -11.95 10.12 -7.45
C ARG A 166 -11.01 11.31 -7.60
N GLU A 167 -11.55 12.52 -7.72
CA GLU A 167 -10.75 13.76 -7.78
C GLU A 167 -9.94 13.97 -6.49
N GLU A 168 -10.49 13.59 -5.33
CA GLU A 168 -9.77 13.63 -4.07
C GLU A 168 -8.66 12.58 -4.00
N GLN A 169 -8.93 11.37 -4.49
CA GLN A 169 -7.93 10.32 -4.55
C GLN A 169 -6.80 10.66 -5.54
N GLU A 170 -7.11 11.26 -6.69
CA GLU A 170 -6.13 11.79 -7.64
C GLU A 170 -5.33 12.97 -7.05
N ARG A 171 -5.93 13.81 -6.20
CA ARG A 171 -5.19 14.83 -5.45
C ARG A 171 -4.20 14.23 -4.47
N VAL A 172 -4.62 13.26 -3.67
CA VAL A 172 -3.74 12.57 -2.70
C VAL A 172 -2.63 11.81 -3.42
N GLU A 173 -2.93 11.15 -4.55
CA GLU A 173 -1.92 10.47 -5.36
C GLU A 173 -0.93 11.46 -6.01
N ASN A 174 -1.37 12.63 -6.45
CA ASN A 174 -0.46 13.67 -6.95
C ASN A 174 0.38 14.31 -5.84
N GLU A 175 -0.20 14.59 -4.67
CA GLU A 175 0.52 15.12 -3.50
C GLU A 175 1.62 14.16 -3.02
N ASN A 176 1.41 12.84 -3.15
CA ASN A 176 2.46 11.85 -2.85
C ASN A 176 3.54 11.72 -3.94
N ASN A 177 3.28 12.19 -5.17
CA ASN A 177 4.24 12.12 -6.29
C ASN A 177 5.11 13.39 -6.42
N GLU A 178 4.75 14.51 -5.79
CA GLU A 178 5.54 15.76 -5.86
C GLU A 178 6.88 15.68 -5.09
N ASP A 179 7.02 14.75 -4.14
CA ASP A 179 8.24 14.58 -3.33
C ASP A 179 9.19 13.48 -3.85
N ASP A 180 8.88 12.77 -4.93
CA ASP A 180 9.60 11.55 -5.34
C ASP A 180 10.81 11.76 -6.28
N GLU A 181 11.13 13.01 -6.64
CA GLU A 181 12.30 13.28 -7.47
C GLU A 181 13.58 13.10 -6.64
N ARG A 182 14.31 12.02 -6.93
CA ARG A 182 15.51 11.63 -6.18
C ARG A 182 16.71 12.38 -6.72
N TYR A 183 17.38 13.07 -5.82
CA TYR A 183 18.56 13.88 -6.08
C TYR A 183 19.74 13.33 -5.30
N CYS A 184 20.92 13.91 -5.57
CA CYS A 184 22.19 13.56 -4.94
C CYS A 184 22.60 12.10 -5.18
N PHE A 185 23.88 11.78 -4.98
CA PHE A 185 24.36 10.41 -5.08
C PHE A 185 23.81 9.50 -3.95
N CYS A 186 23.17 10.06 -2.92
CA CYS A 186 22.48 9.31 -1.88
C CYS A 186 21.07 8.81 -2.30
N ASN A 187 20.60 9.23 -3.48
CA ASN A 187 19.32 8.82 -4.08
C ASN A 187 18.11 9.08 -3.15
N GLN A 188 18.16 10.20 -2.42
CA GLN A 188 17.10 10.66 -1.53
C GLN A 188 16.40 11.87 -2.14
N VAL A 189 15.20 12.17 -1.64
CA VAL A 189 14.41 13.34 -2.05
C VAL A 189 15.10 14.66 -1.68
N SER A 190 14.62 15.80 -2.20
CA SER A 190 15.16 17.10 -1.81
C SER A 190 14.82 17.41 -0.35
N PHE A 191 15.82 17.60 0.51
CA PHE A 191 15.62 18.01 1.89
C PHE A 191 16.77 18.88 2.39
N GLY A 192 16.47 19.85 3.25
CA GLY A 192 17.46 20.82 3.73
C GLY A 192 18.01 21.71 2.61
N GLU A 193 19.20 22.27 2.83
CA GLU A 193 19.88 23.10 1.84
C GLU A 193 20.65 22.23 0.82
N MET A 194 20.49 22.58 -0.46
CA MET A 194 21.08 21.84 -1.59
C MET A 194 21.84 22.78 -2.52
N VAL A 195 22.86 22.26 -3.19
CA VAL A 195 23.68 22.98 -4.18
C VAL A 195 23.68 22.25 -5.51
N GLY A 196 23.55 22.99 -6.61
CA GLY A 196 23.62 22.45 -7.97
C GLY A 196 25.04 22.48 -8.53
N CYS A 197 25.41 21.50 -9.36
CA CYS A 197 26.69 21.50 -10.06
C CYS A 197 26.65 22.38 -11.32
N ASP A 198 27.63 23.26 -11.48
CA ASP A 198 27.69 24.21 -12.60
C ASP A 198 28.31 23.59 -13.88
N ASN A 199 29.01 22.45 -13.81
CA ASN A 199 29.69 21.82 -14.96
C ASN A 199 28.78 20.88 -15.81
N GLY A 200 27.51 21.24 -15.99
CA GLY A 200 26.67 20.69 -17.07
C GLY A 200 25.90 19.39 -16.83
N LYS A 201 25.99 18.75 -15.65
CA LYS A 201 25.01 17.73 -15.21
C LYS A 201 24.14 18.31 -14.12
N LYS A 202 22.83 18.41 -14.39
CA LYS A 202 21.81 19.00 -13.50
C LYS A 202 21.52 18.13 -12.29
N ASP A 203 22.54 17.83 -11.49
CA ASP A 203 22.41 17.08 -10.26
C ASP A 203 22.46 18.06 -9.07
N TRP A 204 21.44 17.99 -8.22
CA TRP A 204 21.38 18.70 -6.95
C TRP A 204 21.95 17.83 -5.84
N PHE A 205 22.74 18.41 -4.94
CA PHE A 205 23.41 17.68 -3.86
C PHE A 205 23.06 18.27 -2.50
N HIS A 206 22.79 17.41 -1.51
CA HIS A 206 22.63 17.87 -0.12
C HIS A 206 23.99 18.34 0.40
N LEU A 207 24.04 19.52 1.04
CA LEU A 207 25.27 20.05 1.63
C LEU A 207 25.94 19.03 2.57
N ALA A 208 25.15 18.35 3.40
CA ALA A 208 25.64 17.30 4.30
C ALA A 208 26.26 16.10 3.58
N CYS A 209 25.74 15.70 2.40
CA CYS A 209 26.29 14.60 1.62
C CYS A 209 27.68 14.94 1.06
N ILE A 210 27.91 16.20 0.69
CA ILE A 210 29.20 16.69 0.19
C ILE A 210 30.09 17.31 1.28
N GLY A 211 29.69 17.23 2.56
CA GLY A 211 30.46 17.69 3.70
C GLY A 211 30.49 19.21 3.90
N LEU A 212 29.54 19.94 3.31
CA LEU A 212 29.37 21.37 3.51
C LEU A 212 28.32 21.65 4.60
N THR A 213 28.51 22.76 5.32
CA THR A 213 27.56 23.25 6.33
C THR A 213 26.82 24.50 5.89
N GLU A 214 27.36 25.24 4.93
CA GLU A 214 26.78 26.44 4.35
C GLU A 214 26.97 26.41 2.83
N ALA A 215 26.04 27.03 2.09
CA ALA A 215 26.13 27.13 0.65
C ALA A 215 27.38 27.92 0.23
N PRO A 216 28.19 27.40 -0.72
CA PRO A 216 29.35 28.13 -1.22
C PRO A 216 28.91 29.43 -1.90
N SER A 217 29.64 30.52 -1.67
CA SER A 217 29.34 31.82 -2.29
C SER A 217 29.69 31.89 -3.78
N ASN A 218 30.45 30.91 -4.26
CA ASN A 218 31.02 30.84 -5.62
C ASN A 218 30.51 29.57 -6.33
N GLU A 219 30.83 29.42 -7.61
CA GLU A 219 30.49 28.24 -8.43
C GLU A 219 30.89 26.92 -7.74
N PHE A 220 29.98 25.94 -7.82
CA PHE A 220 30.18 24.62 -7.23
C PHE A 220 30.33 23.55 -8.32
N ILE A 221 31.45 22.84 -8.28
CA ILE A 221 31.75 21.72 -9.17
C ILE A 221 31.80 20.45 -8.34
N CYS A 222 30.97 19.46 -8.69
CA CYS A 222 30.91 18.21 -7.96
C CYS A 222 32.18 17.37 -8.19
N SER A 223 32.47 16.47 -7.25
CA SER A 223 33.64 15.58 -7.29
C SER A 223 33.68 14.65 -8.50
N PHE A 224 32.53 14.35 -9.11
CA PHE A 224 32.47 13.61 -10.38
C PHE A 224 32.98 14.47 -11.55
N CYS A 225 32.57 15.74 -11.63
CA CYS A 225 33.04 16.66 -12.67
C CYS A 225 34.53 16.98 -12.50
N GLN A 226 35.00 17.18 -11.26
CA GLN A 226 36.43 17.38 -10.98
C GLN A 226 37.31 16.19 -11.41
N GLN A 227 36.80 14.96 -11.31
CA GLN A 227 37.49 13.76 -11.78
C GLN A 227 37.48 13.61 -13.30
N GLN A 228 36.49 14.16 -14.01
CA GLN A 228 36.44 14.09 -15.48
C GLN A 228 37.38 15.10 -16.14
N ASP A 229 37.54 16.29 -15.56
CA ASP A 229 38.46 17.31 -16.07
C ASP A 229 39.94 16.85 -15.96
N SER A 230 40.28 16.11 -14.90
CA SER A 230 41.64 15.56 -14.70
C SER A 230 42.01 14.38 -15.60
N VAL A 231 41.04 13.73 -16.25
CA VAL A 231 41.29 12.63 -17.21
C VAL A 231 41.58 13.19 -18.60
N GLN A 232 41.01 14.35 -18.97
CA GLN A 232 41.25 14.98 -20.27
C GLN A 232 42.67 15.56 -20.40
N ASP A 233 43.25 16.06 -19.32
CA ASP A 233 44.64 16.56 -19.31
C ASP A 233 45.67 15.41 -19.43
N GLY A 234 45.38 14.23 -18.86
CA GLY A 234 46.28 13.06 -18.91
C GLY A 234 46.22 12.24 -20.21
N GLU A 235 45.13 12.35 -20.97
CA GLU A 235 45.01 11.74 -22.30
C GLU A 235 45.68 12.58 -23.39
N GLN A 236 45.80 13.90 -23.23
CA GLN A 236 46.55 14.76 -24.16
C GLN A 236 48.06 14.54 -24.08
N GLU A 237 48.65 14.40 -22.88
CA GLU A 237 50.10 14.16 -22.72
C GLU A 237 50.55 12.79 -23.28
N LYS A 238 49.68 11.76 -23.26
CA LYS A 238 49.99 10.44 -23.85
C LYS A 238 49.87 10.42 -25.37
N ASN A 239 48.93 11.19 -25.92
CA ASN A 239 48.70 11.25 -27.37
C ASN A 239 49.76 12.09 -28.09
N GLU A 240 50.35 13.09 -27.41
CA GLU A 240 51.49 13.88 -27.92
C GLU A 240 52.80 13.04 -27.92
N GLN A 241 53.04 12.22 -26.90
CA GLN A 241 54.23 11.33 -26.85
C GLN A 241 54.16 10.19 -27.88
N GLU A 242 52.98 9.65 -28.18
CA GLU A 242 52.80 8.62 -29.21
C GLU A 242 52.88 9.17 -30.65
N GLN A 243 52.68 10.48 -30.86
CA GLN A 243 52.85 11.12 -32.17
C GLN A 243 54.32 11.48 -32.47
N ASP A 244 55.08 11.94 -31.47
CA ASP A 244 56.51 12.24 -31.65
C ASP A 244 57.35 10.97 -31.94
N GLU A 245 57.00 9.80 -31.36
CA GLU A 245 57.66 8.52 -31.68
C GLU A 245 57.29 7.95 -33.07
N GLN A 246 56.15 8.36 -33.66
CA GLN A 246 55.73 7.92 -34.99
C GLN A 246 56.37 8.77 -36.10
N ASP A 247 56.57 10.07 -35.86
CA ASP A 247 57.20 10.98 -36.82
C ASP A 247 58.72 10.76 -36.95
N GLU A 248 59.41 10.29 -35.90
CA GLU A 248 60.84 9.92 -36.01
C GLU A 248 61.06 8.63 -36.82
N ASN A 249 60.12 7.68 -36.78
CA ASN A 249 60.23 6.41 -37.50
C ASN A 249 59.88 6.52 -39.00
N GLU A 250 59.14 7.55 -39.43
CA GLU A 250 58.79 7.74 -40.85
C GLU A 250 59.87 8.48 -41.67
N VAL A 251 60.86 9.10 -41.02
CA VAL A 251 61.98 9.81 -41.67
C VAL A 251 63.09 8.84 -42.10
N ASP A 252 63.35 7.77 -41.35
CA ASP A 252 64.39 6.77 -41.64
C ASP A 252 64.00 5.76 -42.73
N GLU A 253 62.72 5.63 -43.09
CA GLU A 253 62.26 4.74 -44.18
C GLU A 253 62.26 5.41 -45.57
N LYS A 254 62.53 6.72 -45.64
CA LYS A 254 62.56 7.51 -46.89
C LYS A 254 63.93 8.13 -47.22
N ALA A 255 65.00 7.80 -46.49
CA ALA A 255 66.38 8.25 -46.74
C ALA A 255 67.24 7.20 -47.45
#